data_AF-A0A1I1U3C3-F1
#
_entry.id   AF-A0A1I1U3C3-F1
#
_cell.length_a   1.000
_cell.length_b   1.000
_cell.length_c   1.000
_cell.angle_alpha   90.00
_cell.angle_beta   90.00
_cell.angle_gamma   90.00
#
_symmetry.space_group_name_H-M   'P 1'
#
loop_
_entity.id
_entity.type
_entity.pdbx_description
1 polymer ?
#
loop_
_entity_poly.entity_id
_entity_poly.type
_entity_poly.pdbx_seq_one_letter_code
_entity_poly.pdbx_strand_id
1 'polypeptide(L)'
;MTPLRTALLAASLAFAPACPQGPAADPPPPQPAQTPARAPEPWLYGPALRDSTPAGLAVRPVFELADGRHGQAEIGVAVARPGAAPRLEVWEFSQNNPRERLERVGEARELVALDAPREARGQLDTIRTAIARPGNEFVRVRGLDGEPEAIVAELQRLAATVRDAAAGPEQRAEALADLTRALDDHLLFTENRLPELLAALVGELAVASREALGERRVAVTLREPPHRLTFARTGDRWVLSELKLAAPADAAAKTAPGAAER
;
A
#
# COMPACT_ATOMS: atom_id res chain seq x y z
N MET A 1 51.90 31.03 -44.65
CA MET A 1 52.97 30.42 -45.47
C MET A 1 53.10 28.97 -45.06
N THR A 2 52.61 28.10 -45.93
CA THR A 2 52.59 26.64 -45.87
C THR A 2 54.01 26.07 -45.99
N PRO A 3 54.27 24.89 -45.43
CA PRO A 3 54.98 23.91 -46.22
C PRO A 3 54.19 22.60 -46.37
N LEU A 4 53.92 22.28 -47.63
CA LEU A 4 53.63 20.94 -48.13
C LEU A 4 54.79 20.00 -47.76
N ARG A 5 54.47 18.82 -47.21
CA ARG A 5 55.31 17.63 -47.40
C ARG A 5 54.43 16.42 -47.73
N THR A 6 54.43 16.12 -49.02
CA THR A 6 54.04 14.88 -49.65
C THR A 6 54.96 13.75 -49.17
N ALA A 7 54.40 12.62 -48.74
CA ALA A 7 55.12 11.36 -48.67
C ALA A 7 54.17 10.17 -48.89
N LEU A 8 54.42 9.51 -50.02
CA LEU A 8 54.09 8.18 -50.52
C LEU A 8 53.14 7.27 -49.73
N LEU A 9 52.08 6.86 -50.44
CA LEU A 9 51.40 5.58 -50.30
C LEU A 9 52.38 4.41 -50.45
N ALA A 10 52.31 3.46 -49.52
CA ALA A 10 52.67 2.06 -49.78
C ALA A 10 51.45 1.21 -49.40
N ALA A 11 50.84 0.62 -50.42
CA ALA A 11 49.74 -0.32 -50.30
C ALA A 11 50.25 -1.65 -49.74
N SER A 12 49.58 -2.18 -48.72
CA SER A 12 49.67 -3.58 -48.32
C SER A 12 48.26 -4.14 -48.24
N LEU A 13 47.87 -4.81 -49.33
CA LEU A 13 46.69 -5.67 -49.40
C LEU A 13 46.99 -6.94 -48.62
N ALA A 14 46.48 -7.03 -47.39
CA ALA A 14 46.39 -8.29 -46.67
C ALA A 14 45.00 -8.89 -46.90
N PHE A 15 44.95 -9.98 -47.66
CA PHE A 15 43.79 -10.85 -47.79
C PHE A 15 43.53 -11.54 -46.44
N ALA A 16 42.44 -11.18 -45.77
CA ALA A 16 41.91 -11.98 -44.67
C ALA A 16 40.90 -13.01 -45.22
N PRO A 17 40.99 -14.29 -44.83
CA PRO A 17 39.99 -15.28 -45.21
C PRO A 17 38.66 -14.95 -44.51
N ALA A 18 37.59 -14.88 -45.30
CA ALA A 18 36.23 -14.73 -44.80
C ALA A 18 35.82 -16.00 -44.04
N CYS A 19 35.62 -15.88 -42.72
CA CYS A 19 34.90 -16.90 -41.96
C CYS A 19 33.44 -16.93 -42.43
N PRO A 20 32.85 -18.11 -42.67
CA PRO A 20 31.43 -18.21 -42.98
C PRO A 20 30.62 -17.76 -41.76
N GLN A 21 29.88 -16.66 -41.90
CA GLN A 21 28.86 -16.24 -40.95
C GLN A 21 27.75 -17.30 -40.92
N GLY A 22 27.68 -18.03 -39.81
CA GLY A 22 26.52 -18.87 -39.49
C GLY A 22 25.25 -18.02 -39.37
N PRO A 23 24.06 -18.63 -39.50
CA PRO A 23 22.79 -17.93 -39.46
C PRO A 23 22.68 -17.10 -38.17
N ALA A 24 22.25 -15.84 -38.33
CA ALA A 24 22.05 -14.91 -37.24
C ALA A 24 21.12 -15.52 -36.19
N ALA A 25 21.60 -15.66 -34.97
CA ALA A 25 20.77 -16.06 -33.84
C ALA A 25 19.70 -14.99 -33.62
N ASP A 26 18.45 -15.42 -33.47
CA ASP A 26 17.34 -14.54 -33.12
C ASP A 26 17.67 -13.76 -31.85
N PRO A 27 17.32 -12.46 -31.78
CA PRO A 27 17.52 -11.67 -30.58
C PRO A 27 16.77 -12.33 -29.42
N PRO A 28 17.39 -12.41 -28.23
CA PRO A 28 16.74 -12.99 -27.06
C PRO A 28 15.43 -12.23 -26.78
N PRO A 29 14.36 -12.92 -26.35
CA PRO A 29 13.11 -12.27 -26.02
C PRO A 29 13.34 -11.19 -24.95
N PRO A 30 12.61 -10.06 -25.01
CA PRO A 30 12.77 -8.97 -24.07
C PRO A 30 12.60 -9.51 -22.65
N GLN A 31 13.65 -9.37 -21.84
CA GLN A 31 13.57 -9.71 -20.43
C GLN A 31 12.50 -8.83 -19.79
N PRO A 32 11.54 -9.41 -19.04
CA PRO A 32 10.56 -8.62 -18.32
C PRO A 32 11.30 -7.64 -17.41
N ALA A 33 10.90 -6.36 -17.47
CA ALA A 33 11.47 -5.31 -16.65
C ALA A 33 11.47 -5.77 -15.19
N GLN A 34 12.67 -5.93 -14.62
CA GLN A 34 12.81 -6.27 -13.22
C GLN A 34 12.19 -5.13 -12.42
N THR A 35 11.08 -5.40 -11.74
CA THR A 35 10.53 -4.47 -10.76
C THR A 35 11.64 -4.16 -9.75
N PRO A 36 12.00 -2.89 -9.53
CA PRO A 36 13.07 -2.56 -8.60
C PRO A 36 12.79 -3.21 -7.24
N ALA A 37 13.80 -3.90 -6.70
CA ALA A 37 13.69 -4.54 -5.41
C ALA A 37 13.37 -3.48 -4.35
N ARG A 38 12.23 -3.67 -3.66
CA ARG A 38 11.80 -2.78 -2.57
C ARG A 38 12.84 -2.84 -1.45
N ALA A 39 13.15 -1.69 -0.85
CA ALA A 39 13.98 -1.63 0.35
C ALA A 39 13.42 -2.57 1.44
N PRO A 40 14.29 -3.25 2.22
CA PRO A 40 13.83 -4.12 3.30
C PRO A 40 12.99 -3.31 4.29
N GLU A 41 11.75 -3.74 4.48
CA GLU A 41 10.82 -3.09 5.39
C GLU A 41 11.25 -3.34 6.85
N PRO A 42 10.94 -2.42 7.80
CA PRO A 42 11.55 -2.39 9.14
C PRO A 42 10.97 -3.40 10.14
N TRP A 43 10.38 -4.49 9.66
CA TRP A 43 9.64 -5.45 10.47
C TRP A 43 10.59 -6.33 11.28
N LEU A 44 10.52 -6.22 12.61
CA LEU A 44 11.33 -7.01 13.53
C LEU A 44 10.88 -8.48 13.56
N TYR A 45 9.58 -8.71 13.43
CA TYR A 45 8.95 -10.02 13.55
C TYR A 45 8.49 -10.60 12.20
N GLY A 46 8.91 -9.98 11.09
CA GLY A 46 8.68 -10.46 9.73
C GLY A 46 9.04 -11.95 9.51
N PRO A 47 10.16 -12.47 10.03
CA PRO A 47 10.46 -13.91 9.94
C PRO A 47 9.43 -14.80 10.65
N ALA A 48 9.06 -14.49 11.89
CA ALA A 48 8.07 -15.27 12.64
C ALA A 48 6.69 -15.26 11.95
N LEU A 49 6.31 -14.12 11.37
CA LEU A 49 5.09 -13.99 10.57
C LEU A 49 5.12 -14.91 9.35
N ARG A 50 6.23 -14.91 8.59
CA ARG A 50 6.38 -15.77 7.41
C ARG A 50 6.31 -17.24 7.78
N ASP A 51 7.01 -17.65 8.84
CA ASP A 51 7.04 -19.05 9.30
C ASP A 51 5.66 -19.53 9.80
N SER A 52 4.84 -18.59 10.30
CA SER A 52 3.49 -18.87 10.81
C SER A 52 2.37 -18.67 9.78
N THR A 53 2.71 -18.33 8.52
CA THR A 53 1.72 -18.09 7.48
C THR A 53 1.17 -19.41 6.93
N PRO A 54 -0.15 -19.69 7.06
CA PRO A 54 -0.73 -20.90 6.50
C PRO A 54 -0.57 -20.99 4.98
N ALA A 55 -0.43 -22.20 4.46
CA ALA A 55 -0.35 -22.42 3.01
C ALA A 55 -1.61 -21.89 2.30
N GLY A 56 -1.41 -21.25 1.15
CA GLY A 56 -2.49 -20.65 0.35
C GLY A 56 -3.02 -19.30 0.88
N LEU A 57 -2.40 -18.76 1.95
CA LEU A 57 -2.69 -17.43 2.48
C LEU A 57 -1.62 -16.43 2.06
N ALA A 58 -2.04 -15.32 1.44
CA ALA A 58 -1.15 -14.18 1.25
C ALA A 58 -1.28 -13.23 2.44
N VAL A 59 -0.12 -12.87 3.02
CA VAL A 59 -0.05 -12.07 4.24
C VAL A 59 0.99 -10.97 4.06
N ARG A 60 0.63 -9.75 4.49
CA ARG A 60 1.54 -8.60 4.54
C ARG A 60 1.44 -7.88 5.87
N PRO A 61 2.58 -7.59 6.54
CA PRO A 61 2.59 -6.84 7.78
C PRO A 61 2.11 -5.39 7.56
N VAL A 62 1.28 -4.93 8.49
CA VAL A 62 0.74 -3.57 8.55
C VAL A 62 1.31 -2.83 9.75
N PHE A 63 1.36 -3.48 10.91
CA PHE A 63 2.01 -2.96 12.11
C PHE A 63 2.52 -4.09 13.00
N GLU A 64 3.46 -3.78 13.87
CA GLU A 64 3.94 -4.66 14.95
C GLU A 64 3.75 -3.94 16.28
N LEU A 65 3.25 -4.67 17.27
CA LEU A 65 3.12 -4.22 18.65
C LEU A 65 3.74 -5.27 19.55
N ALA A 66 4.87 -4.97 20.17
CA ALA A 66 5.57 -5.88 21.06
C ALA A 66 5.46 -5.49 22.52
N ASP A 67 5.28 -6.48 23.38
CA ASP A 67 5.51 -6.39 24.81
C ASP A 67 6.70 -7.30 25.14
N GLY A 68 7.90 -6.72 25.01
CA GLY A 68 9.16 -7.42 25.23
C GLY A 68 9.34 -7.91 26.67
N ARG A 69 8.61 -7.34 27.65
CA ARG A 69 8.68 -7.76 29.06
C ARG A 69 7.98 -9.10 29.28
N HIS A 70 6.91 -9.35 28.53
CA HIS A 70 6.14 -10.60 28.63
C HIS A 70 6.43 -11.58 27.49
N GLY A 71 7.35 -11.22 26.59
CA GLY A 71 7.68 -12.03 25.42
C GLY A 71 6.49 -12.20 24.47
N GLN A 72 5.66 -11.16 24.32
CA GLN A 72 4.46 -11.18 23.50
C GLN A 72 4.57 -10.20 22.34
N ALA A 73 3.92 -10.53 21.22
CA ALA A 73 3.76 -9.60 20.12
C ALA A 73 2.39 -9.77 19.46
N GLU A 74 1.79 -8.65 19.05
CA GLU A 74 0.64 -8.60 18.17
C GLU A 74 1.09 -8.03 16.82
N ILE A 75 0.81 -8.74 15.73
CA ILE A 75 1.14 -8.29 14.38
C ILE A 75 -0.17 -8.06 13.64
N GLY A 76 -0.40 -6.81 13.25
CA GLY A 76 -1.47 -6.45 12.34
C GLY A 76 -1.08 -6.81 10.92
N VAL A 77 -1.95 -7.52 10.21
CA VAL A 77 -1.66 -8.04 8.88
C VAL A 77 -2.80 -7.79 7.90
N ALA A 78 -2.45 -7.47 6.66
CA ALA A 78 -3.33 -7.54 5.52
C ALA A 78 -3.32 -8.98 4.99
N VAL A 79 -4.51 -9.56 4.86
CA VAL A 79 -4.70 -10.97 4.52
C VAL A 79 -5.57 -11.08 3.28
N ALA A 80 -5.15 -11.89 2.32
CA ALA A 80 -5.94 -12.24 1.15
C ALA A 80 -5.91 -13.74 0.89
N ARG A 81 -7.06 -14.28 0.46
CA ARG A 81 -7.26 -15.66 0.05
C ARG A 81 -7.85 -15.72 -1.35
N PRO A 82 -7.59 -16.78 -2.12
CA PRO A 82 -8.34 -17.04 -3.35
C PRO A 82 -9.85 -17.06 -3.08
N GLY A 83 -10.62 -16.32 -3.88
CA GLY A 83 -12.09 -16.32 -3.81
C GLY A 83 -12.70 -15.61 -2.60
N ALA A 84 -11.92 -14.96 -1.73
CA ALA A 84 -12.43 -14.18 -0.60
C ALA A 84 -12.06 -12.70 -0.69
N ALA A 85 -12.82 -11.84 -0.01
CA ALA A 85 -12.44 -10.44 0.19
C ALA A 85 -11.17 -10.35 1.06
N PRO A 86 -10.25 -9.40 0.78
CA PRO A 86 -9.11 -9.15 1.64
C PRO A 86 -9.61 -8.48 2.92
N ARG A 87 -8.85 -8.61 4.00
CA ARG A 87 -9.20 -8.03 5.30
C ARG A 87 -7.97 -7.75 6.13
N LEU A 88 -8.15 -7.00 7.21
CA LEU A 88 -7.14 -6.82 8.24
C LEU A 88 -7.39 -7.79 9.39
N GLU A 89 -6.34 -8.47 9.83
CA GLU A 89 -6.35 -9.32 11.01
C GLU A 89 -5.25 -8.89 11.98
N VAL A 90 -5.40 -9.25 13.26
CA VAL A 90 -4.33 -9.22 14.26
C VAL A 90 -4.00 -10.64 14.64
N TRP A 91 -2.71 -10.97 14.56
CA TRP A 91 -2.17 -12.26 14.94
C TRP A 91 -1.35 -12.10 16.21
N GLU A 92 -1.62 -12.94 17.20
CA GLU A 92 -0.89 -12.95 18.45
C GLU A 92 0.27 -13.93 18.39
N PHE A 93 1.35 -13.57 19.05
CA PHE A 93 2.55 -14.36 19.15
C PHE A 93 3.08 -14.35 20.58
N SER A 94 3.65 -15.48 20.99
CA SER A 94 4.24 -15.66 22.31
C SER A 94 5.59 -16.38 22.21
N GLN A 95 6.57 -15.87 22.95
CA GLN A 95 7.86 -16.51 23.17
C GLN A 95 7.84 -17.44 24.40
N ASN A 96 6.71 -17.49 25.14
CA ASN A 96 6.53 -18.34 26.32
C ASN A 96 6.27 -19.80 25.90
N ASN A 97 7.24 -20.41 25.23
CA ASN A 97 7.24 -21.80 24.81
C ASN A 97 8.63 -22.43 25.03
N PRO A 98 8.75 -23.77 24.99
CA PRO A 98 10.01 -24.46 25.29
C PRO A 98 11.17 -24.13 24.34
N ARG A 99 10.90 -23.51 23.19
CA ARG A 99 11.92 -23.15 22.20
C ARG A 99 12.41 -21.71 22.36
N GLU A 100 11.77 -20.94 23.23
CA GLU A 100 12.02 -19.49 23.42
C GLU A 100 11.98 -18.73 22.09
N ARG A 101 11.10 -19.15 21.17
CA ARG A 101 10.93 -18.52 19.86
C ARG A 101 9.56 -17.90 19.77
N LEU A 102 9.43 -16.79 19.05
CA LEU A 102 8.14 -16.18 18.86
C LEU A 102 7.29 -17.08 17.94
N GLU A 103 6.25 -17.71 18.49
CA GLU A 103 5.33 -18.59 17.77
C GLU A 103 3.91 -18.02 17.84
N ARG A 104 3.14 -18.18 16.75
CA ARG A 104 1.74 -17.72 16.69
C ARG A 104 0.89 -18.48 17.72
N VAL A 105 0.07 -17.76 18.47
CA VAL A 105 -0.86 -18.31 19.46
C VAL A 105 -2.29 -17.89 19.15
N GLY A 106 -3.22 -18.80 19.42
CA GLY A 106 -4.65 -18.55 19.23
C GLY A 106 -5.09 -18.37 17.77
N GLU A 107 -6.37 -18.03 17.64
CA GLU A 107 -6.99 -17.74 16.34
C GLU A 107 -6.70 -16.31 15.89
N ALA A 108 -6.72 -16.08 14.58
CA ALA A 108 -6.64 -14.72 14.05
C ALA A 108 -7.86 -13.91 14.48
N ARG A 109 -7.62 -12.67 14.94
CA ARG A 109 -8.69 -11.72 15.26
C ARG A 109 -8.92 -10.79 14.08
N GLU A 110 -10.13 -10.74 13.55
CA GLU A 110 -10.44 -9.85 12.43
C GLU A 110 -10.59 -8.40 12.90
N LEU A 111 -9.74 -7.53 12.35
CA LEU A 111 -9.68 -6.11 12.70
C LEU A 111 -10.58 -5.24 11.83
N VAL A 112 -10.59 -5.50 10.52
CA VAL A 112 -11.44 -4.82 9.54
C VAL A 112 -11.82 -5.81 8.44
N ALA A 113 -13.09 -6.18 8.38
CA ALA A 113 -13.69 -6.76 7.19
C ALA A 113 -14.06 -5.65 6.21
N LEU A 114 -13.67 -5.81 4.94
CA LEU A 114 -13.94 -4.81 3.90
C LEU A 114 -15.37 -4.92 3.33
N ASP A 115 -16.04 -6.02 3.61
CA ASP A 115 -17.37 -6.41 3.13
C ASP A 115 -18.44 -6.46 4.24
N ALA A 116 -18.06 -6.30 5.51
CA ALA A 116 -18.98 -6.31 6.63
C ALA A 116 -19.25 -4.89 7.20
N PRO A 117 -20.44 -4.65 7.76
CA PRO A 117 -20.71 -3.42 8.52
C PRO A 117 -19.74 -3.27 9.71
N ARG A 118 -19.59 -2.04 10.21
CA ARG A 118 -18.63 -1.50 11.21
C ARG A 118 -18.50 -2.23 12.59
N GLU A 119 -18.84 -3.51 12.71
CA GLU A 119 -18.90 -4.26 13.96
C GLU A 119 -17.53 -4.47 14.64
N ALA A 120 -16.41 -4.23 13.94
CA ALA A 120 -15.05 -4.43 14.48
C ALA A 120 -14.53 -3.33 15.43
N ARG A 121 -15.35 -2.34 15.82
CA ARG A 121 -14.93 -1.20 16.68
C ARG A 121 -14.24 -1.62 17.98
N GLY A 122 -14.69 -2.69 18.64
CA GLY A 122 -14.14 -3.11 19.94
C GLY A 122 -12.68 -3.60 19.90
N GLN A 123 -12.22 -4.15 18.76
CA GLN A 123 -10.84 -4.61 18.64
C GLN A 123 -9.87 -3.44 18.42
N LEU A 124 -10.29 -2.44 17.65
CA LEU A 124 -9.49 -1.24 17.40
C LEU A 124 -9.21 -0.45 18.69
N ASP A 125 -10.19 -0.35 19.59
CA ASP A 125 -10.00 0.26 20.90
C ASP A 125 -8.97 -0.51 21.74
N THR A 126 -8.96 -1.84 21.66
CA THR A 126 -7.99 -2.69 22.35
C THR A 126 -6.56 -2.41 21.87
N ILE A 127 -6.35 -2.35 20.56
CA ILE A 127 -5.05 -2.01 19.95
C ILE A 127 -4.62 -0.61 20.38
N ARG A 128 -5.51 0.39 20.31
CA ARG A 128 -5.19 1.76 20.72
C ARG A 128 -4.74 1.81 22.18
N THR A 129 -5.47 1.14 23.06
CA THR A 129 -5.09 1.04 24.47
C THR A 129 -3.73 0.38 24.61
N ALA A 130 -3.44 -0.69 23.85
CA ALA A 130 -2.17 -1.40 23.91
C ALA A 130 -1.00 -0.56 23.35
N ILE A 131 -1.20 0.23 22.30
CA ILE A 131 -0.20 1.19 21.78
C ILE A 131 0.15 2.25 22.84
N ALA A 132 -0.85 2.70 23.60
CA ALA A 132 -0.65 3.71 24.64
C ALA A 132 -0.04 3.15 25.95
N ARG A 133 0.13 1.83 26.08
CA ARG A 133 0.68 1.21 27.31
C ARG A 133 2.19 1.43 27.40
N PRO A 134 2.70 1.90 28.56
CA PRO A 134 4.14 2.00 28.78
C PRO A 134 4.83 0.64 28.67
N GLY A 135 5.97 0.59 27.97
CA GLY A 135 6.74 -0.63 27.77
C GLY A 135 6.37 -1.42 26.52
N ASN A 136 5.29 -1.05 25.84
CA ASN A 136 4.99 -1.58 24.52
C ASN A 136 5.74 -0.82 23.43
N GLU A 137 6.26 -1.55 22.45
CA GLU A 137 6.93 -1.02 21.27
C GLU A 137 6.02 -1.16 20.07
N PHE A 138 5.64 -0.03 19.45
CA PHE A 138 4.78 -0.01 18.28
C PHE A 138 5.56 0.44 17.03
N VAL A 139 5.53 -0.37 15.99
CA VAL A 139 6.18 -0.11 14.70
C VAL A 139 5.15 -0.17 13.59
N ARG A 140 5.12 0.89 12.76
CA ARG A 140 4.32 0.93 11.55
C ARG A 140 4.97 1.80 10.48
N VAL A 141 5.04 1.27 9.26
CA VAL A 141 5.42 2.06 8.08
C VAL A 141 4.27 3.00 7.73
N ARG A 142 4.57 4.30 7.60
CA ARG A 142 3.56 5.32 7.29
C ARG A 142 3.98 6.18 6.11
N GLY A 143 2.96 6.56 5.36
CA GLY A 143 3.02 7.48 4.25
C GLY A 143 3.46 6.87 2.93
N LEU A 144 3.06 7.53 1.86
CA LEU A 144 3.47 7.24 0.48
C LEU A 144 4.40 8.36 -0.02
N ASP A 145 5.28 7.97 -0.92
CA ASP A 145 6.20 8.89 -1.60
C ASP A 145 5.45 9.63 -2.74
N GLY A 146 5.88 10.86 -3.05
CA GLY A 146 5.31 11.69 -4.12
C GLY A 146 4.44 12.86 -3.63
N GLU A 147 3.92 13.64 -4.57
CA GLU A 147 3.01 14.76 -4.27
C GLU A 147 1.57 14.27 -4.02
N PRO A 148 0.75 15.01 -3.26
CA PRO A 148 -0.61 14.61 -2.89
C PRO A 148 -1.50 14.16 -4.06
N GLU A 149 -1.39 14.78 -5.23
CA GLU A 149 -2.17 14.42 -6.42
C GLU A 149 -1.76 13.06 -7.00
N ALA A 150 -0.45 12.76 -7.02
CA ALA A 150 0.05 11.46 -7.43
C ALA A 150 -0.37 10.37 -6.44
N ILE A 151 -0.43 10.72 -5.14
CA ILE A 151 -0.92 9.83 -4.09
C ILE A 151 -2.41 9.50 -4.27
N VAL A 152 -3.25 10.43 -4.72
CA VAL A 152 -4.65 10.12 -5.05
C VAL A 152 -4.75 9.06 -6.14
N ALA A 153 -3.97 9.20 -7.22
CA ALA A 153 -3.94 8.20 -8.29
C ALA A 153 -3.43 6.84 -7.79
N GLU A 154 -2.41 6.84 -6.93
CA GLU A 154 -1.87 5.63 -6.32
C GLU A 154 -2.89 4.96 -5.39
N LEU A 155 -3.58 5.72 -4.53
CA LEU A 155 -4.65 5.23 -3.68
C LEU A 155 -5.76 4.57 -4.50
N GLN A 156 -6.16 5.18 -5.62
CA GLN A 156 -7.15 4.62 -6.53
C GLN A 156 -6.67 3.30 -7.15
N ARG A 157 -5.41 3.24 -7.61
CA ARG A 157 -4.79 2.01 -8.15
C ARG A 157 -4.75 0.89 -7.12
N LEU A 158 -4.34 1.20 -5.89
CA LEU A 158 -4.31 0.26 -4.77
C LEU A 158 -5.72 -0.25 -4.44
N ALA A 159 -6.71 0.65 -4.34
CA ALA A 159 -8.09 0.29 -4.07
C ALA A 159 -8.70 -0.61 -5.17
N ALA A 160 -8.40 -0.31 -6.43
CA ALA A 160 -8.78 -1.16 -7.57
C ALA A 160 -8.17 -2.56 -7.45
N THR A 161 -6.87 -2.64 -7.12
CA THR A 161 -6.14 -3.90 -6.95
C THR A 161 -6.73 -4.73 -5.80
N VAL A 162 -7.05 -4.12 -4.66
CA VAL A 162 -7.67 -4.82 -3.51
C VAL A 162 -8.98 -5.52 -3.92
N ARG A 163 -9.78 -4.86 -4.76
CA ARG A 163 -11.10 -5.35 -5.20
C ARG A 163 -11.07 -6.29 -6.38
N ASP A 164 -10.02 -6.23 -7.19
CA ASP A 164 -9.92 -7.05 -8.38
C ASP A 164 -9.81 -8.54 -8.00
N ALA A 165 -10.86 -9.30 -8.30
CA ALA A 165 -10.89 -10.74 -8.04
C ALA A 165 -9.94 -11.51 -8.98
N ALA A 166 -9.52 -10.92 -10.09
CA ALA A 166 -8.52 -11.49 -10.99
C ALA A 166 -7.08 -11.25 -10.49
N ALA A 167 -6.87 -10.26 -9.61
CA ALA A 167 -5.58 -10.05 -8.97
C ALA A 167 -5.24 -11.20 -8.01
N GLY A 168 -3.97 -11.61 -8.01
CA GLY A 168 -3.49 -12.69 -7.15
C GLY A 168 -3.60 -12.31 -5.66
N PRO A 169 -3.75 -13.28 -4.74
CA PRO A 169 -3.81 -13.01 -3.30
C PRO A 169 -2.65 -12.13 -2.80
N GLU A 170 -1.43 -12.36 -3.29
CA GLU A 170 -0.24 -11.59 -2.92
C GLU A 170 -0.36 -10.12 -3.30
N GLN A 171 -0.84 -9.83 -4.52
CA GLN A 171 -1.05 -8.47 -5.00
C GLN A 171 -2.14 -7.76 -4.19
N ARG A 172 -3.20 -8.48 -3.83
CA ARG A 172 -4.32 -7.93 -3.04
C ARG A 172 -3.93 -7.65 -1.60
N ALA A 173 -3.18 -8.56 -0.95
CA ALA A 173 -2.65 -8.35 0.39
C ALA A 173 -1.64 -7.19 0.43
N GLU A 174 -0.77 -7.10 -0.57
CA GLU A 174 0.18 -5.99 -0.74
C GLU A 174 -0.55 -4.66 -0.92
N ALA A 175 -1.51 -4.60 -1.84
CA ALA A 175 -2.26 -3.39 -2.10
C ALA A 175 -3.04 -2.92 -0.87
N LEU A 176 -3.60 -3.85 -0.08
CA LEU A 176 -4.26 -3.53 1.17
C LEU A 176 -3.26 -2.99 2.20
N ALA A 177 -2.09 -3.62 2.34
CA ALA A 177 -1.04 -3.13 3.24
C ALA A 177 -0.59 -1.71 2.85
N ASP A 178 -0.32 -1.45 1.57
CA ASP A 178 0.08 -0.13 1.10
C ASP A 178 -1.01 0.93 1.28
N LEU A 179 -2.28 0.56 1.09
CA LEU A 179 -3.40 1.46 1.35
C LEU A 179 -3.53 1.77 2.85
N THR A 180 -3.24 0.82 3.74
CA THR A 180 -3.14 1.13 5.18
C THR A 180 -1.97 2.05 5.52
N ARG A 181 -0.80 1.90 4.88
CA ARG A 181 0.36 2.80 5.09
C ARG A 181 0.05 4.24 4.73
N ALA A 182 -0.79 4.44 3.72
CA ALA A 182 -1.22 5.76 3.28
C ALA A 182 -2.14 6.46 4.29
N LEU A 183 -2.82 5.73 5.18
CA LEU A 183 -3.68 6.29 6.22
C LEU A 183 -2.86 6.72 7.44
N ASP A 184 -3.29 7.75 8.15
CA ASP A 184 -2.82 8.00 9.51
C ASP A 184 -3.45 7.01 10.52
N ASP A 185 -2.94 7.02 11.76
CA ASP A 185 -3.39 6.10 12.80
C ASP A 185 -4.80 6.45 13.31
N HIS A 186 -5.23 7.72 13.16
CA HIS A 186 -6.55 8.15 13.58
C HIS A 186 -7.64 7.62 12.64
N LEU A 187 -7.47 7.79 11.32
CA LEU A 187 -8.38 7.25 10.31
C LEU A 187 -8.41 5.73 10.33
N LEU A 188 -7.26 5.08 10.54
CA LEU A 188 -7.17 3.63 10.57
C LEU A 188 -7.76 3.04 11.85
N PHE A 189 -7.30 3.49 13.03
CA PHE A 189 -7.65 2.83 14.30
C PHE A 189 -8.77 3.52 15.09
N THR A 190 -9.03 4.81 14.89
CA THR A 190 -10.08 5.50 15.66
C THR A 190 -11.38 5.58 14.88
N GLU A 191 -11.31 6.07 13.64
CA GLU A 191 -12.51 6.24 12.83
C GLU A 191 -12.89 5.00 12.01
N ASN A 192 -11.97 4.04 11.85
CA ASN A 192 -12.12 2.86 11.00
C ASN A 192 -12.61 3.22 9.58
N ARG A 193 -11.94 4.17 8.92
CA ARG A 193 -12.38 4.74 7.63
C ARG A 193 -11.97 3.94 6.40
N LEU A 194 -11.30 2.81 6.60
CA LEU A 194 -10.75 2.02 5.51
C LEU A 194 -11.82 1.51 4.54
N PRO A 195 -12.96 0.93 4.99
CA PRO A 195 -14.03 0.51 4.07
C PRO A 195 -14.62 1.69 3.28
N GLU A 196 -14.86 2.84 3.92
CA GLU A 196 -15.43 4.01 3.24
C GLU A 196 -14.44 4.67 2.29
N LEU A 197 -13.15 4.70 2.63
CA LEU A 197 -12.10 5.16 1.72
C LEU A 197 -12.08 4.28 0.47
N LEU A 198 -12.04 2.95 0.65
CA LEU A 198 -12.11 2.04 -0.48
C LEU A 198 -13.37 2.34 -1.31
N ALA A 199 -14.55 2.46 -0.70
CA ALA A 199 -15.80 2.77 -1.42
C ALA A 199 -15.72 4.07 -2.22
N ALA A 200 -15.09 5.11 -1.68
CA ALA A 200 -14.91 6.40 -2.34
C ALA A 200 -13.89 6.37 -3.49
N LEU A 201 -12.97 5.41 -3.49
CA LEU A 201 -11.93 5.26 -4.51
C LEU A 201 -12.36 4.37 -5.71
N VAL A 202 -13.67 4.14 -5.89
CA VAL A 202 -14.21 3.41 -7.05
C VAL A 202 -14.28 4.33 -8.27
N GLY A 203 -13.90 3.81 -9.44
CA GLY A 203 -14.03 4.52 -10.72
C GLY A 203 -12.84 5.42 -11.01
N GLU A 204 -12.96 6.24 -12.06
CA GLU A 204 -11.93 7.21 -12.45
C GLU A 204 -12.04 8.47 -11.59
N LEU A 205 -11.03 8.73 -10.76
CA LEU A 205 -10.97 9.92 -9.92
C LEU A 205 -10.10 10.99 -10.56
N ALA A 206 -10.68 12.17 -10.78
CA ALA A 206 -9.95 13.35 -11.23
C ALA A 206 -9.83 14.36 -10.09
N VAL A 207 -8.61 14.89 -9.89
CA VAL A 207 -8.39 16.01 -8.97
C VAL A 207 -9.01 17.27 -9.56
N ALA A 208 -9.89 17.91 -8.82
CA ALA A 208 -10.50 19.19 -9.19
C ALA A 208 -9.67 20.38 -8.67
N SER A 209 -9.18 20.31 -7.44
CA SER A 209 -8.39 21.37 -6.85
C SER A 209 -7.43 20.88 -5.77
N ARG A 210 -6.39 21.68 -5.54
CA ARG A 210 -5.39 21.54 -4.48
C ARG A 210 -5.35 22.83 -3.66
N GLU A 211 -5.41 22.69 -2.34
CA GLU A 211 -5.34 23.80 -1.39
C GLU A 211 -4.23 23.52 -0.38
N ALA A 212 -3.23 24.39 -0.30
CA ALA A 212 -2.22 24.33 0.75
C ALA A 212 -2.83 24.82 2.08
N LEU A 213 -2.85 23.95 3.10
CA LEU A 213 -3.34 24.27 4.44
C LEU A 213 -2.19 24.65 5.41
N GLY A 214 -0.97 24.70 4.89
CA GLY A 214 0.27 24.97 5.60
C GLY A 214 1.44 24.25 4.93
N GLU A 215 2.66 24.41 5.45
CA GLU A 215 3.88 23.82 4.86
C GLU A 215 3.86 22.29 4.81
N ARG A 216 3.10 21.67 5.71
CA ARG A 216 3.06 20.21 5.91
C ARG A 216 1.67 19.62 5.70
N ARG A 217 0.71 20.39 5.16
CA ARG A 217 -0.67 19.93 4.97
C ARG A 217 -1.25 20.43 3.66
N VAL A 218 -1.91 19.54 2.93
CA VAL A 218 -2.56 19.84 1.65
C VAL A 218 -3.93 19.19 1.63
N ALA A 219 -4.96 19.92 1.22
CA ALA A 219 -6.24 19.35 0.87
C ALA A 219 -6.35 19.18 -0.65
N VAL A 220 -6.84 18.03 -1.07
CA VAL A 220 -7.17 17.70 -2.45
C VAL A 220 -8.67 17.47 -2.53
N THR A 221 -9.33 18.14 -3.46
CA THR A 221 -10.75 17.94 -3.75
C THR A 221 -10.89 17.20 -5.07
N LEU A 222 -11.66 16.12 -5.08
CA LEU A 222 -11.97 15.35 -6.28
C LEU A 222 -13.11 16.02 -7.08
N ARG A 223 -13.23 15.69 -8.36
CA ARG A 223 -14.27 16.28 -9.23
C ARG A 223 -15.64 15.68 -8.94
N GLU A 224 -15.77 14.37 -9.13
CA GLU A 224 -17.03 13.63 -9.02
C GLU A 224 -16.77 12.21 -8.48
N PRO A 225 -17.25 11.86 -7.27
CA PRO A 225 -17.89 12.74 -6.29
C PRO A 225 -16.87 13.75 -5.71
N PRO A 226 -17.31 14.92 -5.22
CA PRO A 226 -16.41 15.94 -4.66
C PRO A 226 -15.94 15.60 -3.24
N HIS A 227 -15.28 14.45 -3.09
CA HIS A 227 -14.61 14.06 -1.86
C HIS A 227 -13.43 15.01 -1.59
N ARG A 228 -13.22 15.37 -0.32
CA ARG A 228 -12.06 16.14 0.13
C ARG A 228 -11.15 15.27 0.99
N LEU A 229 -9.91 15.14 0.53
CA LEU A 229 -8.84 14.35 1.13
C LEU A 229 -7.79 15.31 1.69
N THR A 230 -7.53 15.26 2.99
CA THR A 230 -6.44 16.07 3.60
C THR A 230 -5.24 15.19 3.85
N PHE A 231 -4.10 15.58 3.29
CA PHE A 231 -2.82 14.92 3.48
C PHE A 231 -1.94 15.71 4.46
N ALA A 232 -1.20 15.01 5.30
CA ALA A 232 -0.22 15.55 6.23
C ALA A 232 1.17 14.94 5.97
N ARG A 233 2.21 15.77 5.98
CA ARG A 233 3.58 15.37 5.70
C ARG A 233 4.25 14.77 6.95
N THR A 234 4.67 13.51 6.85
CA THR A 234 5.42 12.75 7.86
C THR A 234 6.83 12.45 7.33
N GLY A 235 7.79 13.32 7.65
CA GLY A 235 9.12 13.27 7.04
C GLY A 235 9.05 13.66 5.57
N ASP A 236 9.52 12.79 4.68
CA ASP A 236 9.46 12.98 3.22
C ASP A 236 8.24 12.32 2.56
N ARG A 237 7.34 11.77 3.37
CA ARG A 237 6.14 11.06 2.92
C ARG A 237 4.87 11.78 3.31
N TRP A 238 3.77 11.41 2.68
CA TRP A 238 2.44 11.94 3.00
C TRP A 238 1.50 10.84 3.46
N VAL A 239 0.72 11.15 4.49
CA VAL A 239 -0.40 10.32 4.97
C VAL A 239 -1.71 11.07 4.76
N LEU A 240 -2.77 10.35 4.44
CA LEU A 240 -4.13 10.82 4.52
C LEU A 240 -4.52 10.95 5.99
N SER A 241 -4.82 12.17 6.43
CA SER A 241 -5.15 12.49 7.83
C SER A 241 -6.62 12.89 8.03
N GLU A 242 -7.34 13.18 6.94
CA GLU A 242 -8.76 13.54 7.02
C GLU A 242 -9.49 13.09 5.75
N LEU A 243 -10.69 12.54 5.93
CA LEU A 243 -11.54 12.06 4.84
C LEU A 243 -12.95 12.65 4.96
N LYS A 244 -13.28 13.60 4.08
CA LYS A 244 -14.64 14.15 3.94
C LYS A 244 -15.27 13.63 2.67
N LEU A 245 -16.21 12.72 2.83
CA LEU A 245 -16.92 12.14 1.69
C LEU A 245 -18.13 13.00 1.31
N ALA A 246 -18.31 13.27 0.02
CA ALA A 246 -19.56 13.80 -0.49
C ALA A 246 -20.71 12.85 -0.13
N ALA A 247 -21.88 13.42 0.15
CA ALA A 247 -23.10 12.63 0.35
C ALA A 247 -23.41 11.83 -0.92
N PRO A 248 -23.97 10.60 -0.79
CA PRO A 248 -24.45 9.86 -1.94
C PRO A 248 -25.51 10.70 -2.67
N ALA A 249 -25.43 10.75 -4.00
CA ALA A 249 -26.29 11.60 -4.84
C ALA A 249 -27.79 11.41 -4.57
N ASP A 250 -28.21 10.21 -4.15
CA ASP A 250 -29.61 9.87 -3.81
C ASP A 250 -30.14 10.55 -2.53
N ALA A 251 -29.27 11.04 -1.65
CA ALA A 251 -29.68 11.78 -0.45
C ALA A 251 -30.09 13.23 -0.76
N ALA A 252 -29.58 13.82 -1.84
CA ALA A 252 -29.91 15.20 -2.23
C ALA A 252 -31.30 15.32 -2.90
N ALA A 253 -31.80 14.24 -3.52
CA ALA A 253 -33.11 14.23 -4.18
C ALA A 253 -34.30 14.15 -3.21
N LYS A 254 -34.08 13.76 -1.94
CA LYS A 254 -35.15 13.61 -0.94
C LYS A 254 -35.45 14.87 -0.12
N THR A 255 -34.76 15.98 -0.38
CA THR A 255 -34.89 17.23 0.40
C THR A 255 -35.44 18.41 -0.41
N ALA A 256 -36.14 18.15 -1.52
CA ALA A 256 -36.99 19.15 -2.13
C ALA A 256 -38.38 19.06 -1.47
N PRO A 257 -38.77 20.00 -0.57
CA PRO A 257 -40.15 20.06 -0.10
C PRO A 257 -41.04 20.39 -1.29
N GLY A 258 -42.07 19.56 -1.49
CA GLY A 258 -43.07 19.76 -2.52
C GLY A 258 -43.64 21.18 -2.43
N ALA A 259 -43.51 21.91 -3.53
CA ALA A 259 -44.35 23.06 -3.80
C ALA A 259 -45.79 22.54 -3.89
N ALA A 260 -46.52 22.64 -2.78
CA ALA A 260 -47.95 22.38 -2.75
C ALA A 260 -48.63 23.38 -3.70
N GLU A 261 -49.44 22.79 -4.58
CA GLU A 261 -50.28 23.43 -5.58
C GLU A 261 -51.25 24.45 -4.97
N ARG A 262 -51.61 25.43 -5.81
CA ARG A 262 -52.67 26.40 -5.61
C ARG A 262 -54.04 25.78 -5.81
#